data_AF-A0A2E6REX0-F1
#
_entry.id   AF-A0A2E6REX0-F1
#
_cell.length_a   1.000
_cell.length_b   1.000
_cell.length_c   1.000
_cell.angle_alpha   90.00
_cell.angle_beta   90.00
_cell.angle_gamma   90.00
#
_symmetry.space_group_name_H-M   'P 1'
#
loop_
_entity.id
_entity.type
_entity.pdbx_description
1 polymer ?
#
loop_
_entity_poly.entity_id
_entity_poly.type
_entity_poly.pdbx_seq_one_letter_code
_entity_poly.pdbx_strand_id
1 'polypeptide(L)'
;MAVMDAIFERDRSLALWRYSRRRRLRKNRRRLKTARIDELRAPFVYFSLHYEPEAIVSSVPYPFCNQVNAMEALLAIAPSDWIVAVKENPKQRLMFRDDAFFERIKANPRLVWLSPETESSEAVRNARATASLAGTAGYESLLAGRPCIYFGNAWYRHLPGAFAYDPGLDLQAICQQRIDKQAVSECVNQFFSTRPDGMMHPRNRNLAPADVDLNEVARQTARSMTRISRHGIEHR
;
A
#
# COMPACT_ATOMS: atom_id res chain seq x y z
N MET A 1 32.94 -27.41 9.72
CA MET A 1 32.59 -26.20 10.49
C MET A 1 31.14 -25.86 10.17
N ALA A 2 30.20 -26.06 11.11
CA ALA A 2 28.79 -25.76 10.83
C ALA A 2 28.64 -24.24 10.71
N VAL A 3 27.74 -23.75 9.84
CA VAL A 3 27.46 -22.30 9.69
C VAL A 3 27.12 -21.63 11.03
N MET A 4 26.62 -22.40 11.99
CA MET A 4 26.32 -21.96 13.36
C MET A 4 27.54 -21.75 14.25
N ASP A 5 28.69 -22.36 13.92
CA ASP A 5 29.95 -22.21 14.66
C ASP A 5 30.69 -20.92 14.26
N ALA A 6 30.32 -20.32 13.12
CA ALA A 6 30.88 -19.06 12.61
C ALA A 6 30.14 -17.81 13.12
N ILE A 7 29.02 -17.98 13.84
CA ILE A 7 28.25 -16.88 14.43
C ILE A 7 28.80 -16.66 15.83
N PHE A 8 29.22 -15.44 16.15
CA PHE A 8 29.64 -15.06 17.50
C PHE A 8 28.58 -15.51 18.53
N GLU A 9 29.02 -16.02 19.68
CA GLU A 9 28.14 -16.61 20.70
C GLU A 9 26.99 -15.68 21.13
N ARG A 10 27.24 -14.36 21.11
CA ARG A 10 26.24 -13.31 21.39
C ARG A 10 25.13 -13.20 20.36
N ASP A 11 25.39 -13.51 19.10
CA ASP A 11 24.43 -13.39 17.99
C ASP A 11 23.65 -14.68 17.73
N ARG A 12 24.08 -15.80 18.33
CA ARG A 12 23.49 -17.13 18.11
C ARG A 12 22.02 -17.19 18.54
N SER A 13 21.67 -16.60 19.68
CA SER A 13 20.29 -16.55 20.20
C SER A 13 19.37 -15.77 19.26
N LEU A 14 19.82 -14.60 18.80
CA LEU A 14 19.10 -13.77 17.84
C LEU A 14 18.97 -14.47 16.47
N ALA A 15 20.02 -15.12 15.99
CA ALA A 15 20.00 -15.87 14.74
C ALA A 15 19.02 -17.05 14.80
N LEU A 16 19.02 -17.82 15.89
CA LEU A 16 18.06 -18.91 16.11
C LEU A 16 16.63 -18.40 16.22
N TRP A 17 16.41 -17.29 16.92
CA TRP A 17 15.10 -16.64 16.99
C TRP A 17 14.61 -16.16 15.62
N ARG A 18 15.47 -15.52 14.82
CA ARG A 18 15.14 -15.11 13.44
C ARG A 18 14.81 -16.31 12.56
N TYR A 19 15.58 -17.40 12.68
CA TYR A 19 15.36 -18.63 11.94
C TYR A 19 14.03 -19.30 12.32
N SER A 20 13.76 -19.47 13.62
CA SER A 20 12.53 -20.10 14.11
C SER A 20 11.30 -19.29 13.70
N ARG A 21 11.36 -17.96 13.85
CA ARG A 21 10.29 -17.04 13.43
C ARG A 21 10.04 -17.11 11.93
N ARG A 22 11.09 -17.09 11.10
CA ARG A 22 10.99 -17.25 9.65
C ARG A 22 10.34 -18.58 9.25
N ARG A 23 10.73 -19.69 9.90
CA ARG A 23 10.16 -21.02 9.64
C ARG A 23 8.67 -21.07 9.97
N ARG A 24 8.27 -20.51 11.12
CA ARG A 24 6.87 -20.41 11.55
C ARG A 24 6.03 -19.59 10.57
N LEU A 25 6.51 -18.42 10.16
CA LEU A 25 5.77 -17.56 9.23
C LEU A 25 5.66 -18.14 7.81
N ARG A 26 6.68 -18.88 7.35
CA ARG A 26 6.57 -19.66 6.10
C ARG A 26 5.47 -20.71 6.19
N LYS A 27 5.34 -21.37 7.34
CA LYS A 27 4.28 -22.36 7.59
C LYS A 27 2.91 -21.70 7.55
N ASN A 28 2.73 -20.56 8.20
CA ASN A 28 1.45 -19.84 8.22
C ASN A 28 1.06 -19.35 6.83
N ARG A 29 2.00 -18.75 6.09
CA ARG A 29 1.74 -18.31 4.71
C ARG A 29 1.35 -19.47 3.80
N ARG A 30 1.96 -20.66 3.96
CA ARG A 30 1.58 -21.88 3.22
C ARG A 30 0.21 -22.44 3.61
N ARG A 31 -0.31 -22.08 4.79
CA ARG A 31 -1.64 -22.50 5.26
C ARG A 31 -2.74 -21.58 4.73
N LEU A 32 -2.41 -20.40 4.22
CA LEU A 32 -3.39 -19.57 3.54
C LEU A 32 -3.73 -20.20 2.20
N LYS A 33 -5.04 -20.38 1.96
CA LYS A 33 -5.53 -20.68 0.62
C LYS A 33 -5.20 -19.48 -0.25
N THR A 34 -4.43 -19.74 -1.30
CA THR A 34 -4.06 -18.74 -2.30
C THR A 34 -4.97 -18.91 -3.51
N ALA A 35 -5.47 -17.81 -4.07
CA ALA A 35 -6.24 -17.79 -5.29
C ALA A 35 -5.50 -17.01 -6.38
N ARG A 36 -5.61 -17.47 -7.61
CA ARG A 36 -5.29 -16.63 -8.77
C ARG A 36 -6.45 -15.67 -9.02
N ILE A 37 -6.16 -14.55 -9.66
CA ILE A 37 -7.17 -13.52 -9.89
C ILE A 37 -8.26 -13.95 -10.88
N ASP A 38 -7.92 -14.77 -11.87
CA ASP A 38 -8.84 -15.36 -12.85
C ASP A 38 -9.78 -16.41 -12.25
N GLU A 39 -9.47 -16.92 -11.06
CA GLU A 39 -10.33 -17.83 -10.29
C GLU A 39 -11.41 -17.08 -9.50
N LEU A 40 -11.27 -15.76 -9.29
CA LEU A 40 -12.22 -14.97 -8.52
C LEU A 40 -13.49 -14.70 -9.33
N ARG A 41 -14.61 -15.28 -8.88
CA ARG A 41 -15.93 -15.08 -9.48
C ARG A 41 -16.78 -14.04 -8.75
N ALA A 42 -16.58 -13.92 -7.44
CA ALA A 42 -17.28 -12.93 -6.62
C ALA A 42 -16.75 -11.52 -6.90
N PRO A 43 -17.61 -10.48 -6.86
CA PRO A 43 -17.12 -9.10 -6.83
C PRO A 43 -16.20 -8.89 -5.64
N PHE A 44 -15.17 -8.06 -5.81
CA PHE A 44 -14.19 -7.89 -4.75
C PHE A 44 -13.61 -6.49 -4.65
N VAL A 45 -13.18 -6.14 -3.44
CA VAL A 45 -12.25 -5.02 -3.22
C VAL A 45 -10.84 -5.57 -3.11
N TYR A 46 -9.92 -4.98 -3.85
CA TYR A 46 -8.51 -5.32 -3.76
C TYR A 46 -7.88 -4.59 -2.57
N PHE A 47 -7.36 -5.32 -1.59
CA PHE A 47 -6.59 -4.75 -0.48
C PHE A 47 -5.10 -4.95 -0.70
N SER A 48 -4.35 -3.85 -0.86
CA SER A 48 -2.89 -3.88 -0.97
C SER A 48 -2.27 -3.87 0.42
N LEU A 49 -1.58 -4.94 0.81
CA LEU A 49 -0.82 -4.93 2.05
C LEU A 49 0.44 -4.08 1.92
N HIS A 50 0.70 -3.29 2.94
CA HIS A 50 1.92 -2.50 3.11
C HIS A 50 3.05 -3.36 3.66
N TYR A 51 4.29 -3.01 3.33
CA TYR A 51 5.43 -3.63 4.01
C TYR A 51 5.41 -3.22 5.48
N GLU A 52 5.66 -4.18 6.36
CA GLU A 52 5.94 -3.92 7.77
C GLU A 52 7.40 -4.22 8.05
N PRO A 53 8.13 -3.37 8.80
CA PRO A 53 7.68 -2.10 9.37
C PRO A 53 7.92 -0.94 8.38
N GLU A 54 6.87 -0.30 7.89
CA GLU A 54 6.96 1.01 7.21
C GLU A 54 6.48 2.12 8.15
N ALA A 55 7.09 3.31 8.02
CA ALA A 55 6.69 4.50 8.77
C ALA A 55 5.21 4.86 8.51
N ILE A 56 4.72 4.62 7.28
CA ILE A 56 3.34 4.93 6.90
C ILE A 56 2.32 4.05 7.65
N VAL A 57 2.64 2.79 7.90
CA VAL A 57 1.79 1.89 8.70
C VAL A 57 1.76 2.35 10.15
N SER A 58 2.89 2.84 10.66
CA SER A 58 3.03 3.32 12.04
C SER A 58 2.36 4.68 12.28
N SER A 59 2.15 5.48 11.24
CA SER A 59 1.44 6.77 11.32
C SER A 59 -0.07 6.66 11.07
N VAL A 60 -0.57 5.48 10.72
CA VAL A 60 -2.00 5.21 10.58
C VAL A 60 -2.65 5.11 11.97
N PRO A 61 -3.80 5.76 12.20
CA PRO A 61 -4.47 5.73 13.48
C PRO A 61 -4.87 4.30 13.89
N TYR A 62 -4.86 4.04 15.20
CA TYR A 62 -5.48 2.85 15.77
C TYR A 62 -6.98 2.80 15.39
N PRO A 63 -7.55 1.62 15.05
CA PRO A 63 -6.95 0.29 15.09
C PRO A 63 -6.27 -0.18 13.80
N PHE A 64 -6.17 0.66 12.77
CA PHE A 64 -5.77 0.23 11.42
C PHE A 64 -4.26 0.06 11.21
N CYS A 65 -3.44 0.41 12.21
CA CYS A 65 -2.03 0.06 12.24
C CYS A 65 -1.79 -1.47 12.18
N ASN A 66 -2.77 -2.29 12.62
CA ASN A 66 -2.82 -3.69 12.28
C ASN A 66 -3.70 -3.87 11.03
N GLN A 67 -3.07 -4.18 9.89
CA GLN A 67 -3.73 -4.21 8.58
C GLN A 67 -4.91 -5.17 8.48
N VAL A 68 -4.95 -6.25 9.28
CA VAL A 68 -6.11 -7.15 9.29
C VAL A 68 -7.36 -6.48 9.86
N ASN A 69 -7.22 -5.51 10.77
CA ASN A 69 -8.35 -4.74 11.28
C ASN A 69 -8.97 -3.89 10.15
N ALA A 70 -8.14 -3.32 9.27
CA ALA A 70 -8.64 -2.56 8.11
C ALA A 70 -9.38 -3.48 7.12
N MET A 71 -8.89 -4.71 6.91
CA MET A 71 -9.54 -5.70 6.05
C MET A 71 -10.89 -6.15 6.62
N GLU A 72 -10.97 -6.40 7.92
CA GLU A 72 -12.23 -6.78 8.59
C GLU A 72 -13.23 -5.63 8.63
N ALA A 73 -12.76 -4.40 8.87
CA ALA A 73 -13.57 -3.18 8.84
C ALA A 73 -14.14 -2.91 7.43
N LEU A 74 -13.39 -3.25 6.38
CA LEU A 74 -13.86 -3.21 5.01
C LEU A 74 -14.92 -4.28 4.72
N LEU A 75 -14.74 -5.51 5.23
CA LEU A 75 -15.74 -6.57 5.09
C LEU A 75 -17.06 -6.28 5.81
N ALA A 76 -17.01 -5.49 6.89
CA ALA A 76 -18.19 -5.09 7.65
C ALA A 76 -19.14 -4.18 6.84
N ILE A 77 -18.59 -3.34 5.95
CA ILE A 77 -19.37 -2.46 5.07
C ILE A 77 -19.58 -3.04 3.66
N ALA A 78 -18.84 -4.09 3.30
CA ALA A 78 -18.96 -4.72 1.99
C ALA A 78 -20.21 -5.59 1.88
N PRO A 79 -20.90 -5.60 0.72
CA PRO A 79 -22.01 -6.52 0.46
C PRO A 79 -21.65 -7.97 0.78
N SER A 80 -22.61 -8.75 1.28
CA SER A 80 -22.37 -10.10 1.82
C SER A 80 -21.78 -11.08 0.81
N ASP A 81 -22.06 -10.88 -0.48
CA ASP A 81 -21.56 -11.66 -1.61
C ASP A 81 -20.18 -11.19 -2.11
N TRP A 82 -19.65 -10.08 -1.58
CA TRP A 82 -18.34 -9.56 -1.94
C TRP A 82 -17.25 -10.15 -1.06
N ILE A 83 -16.05 -10.25 -1.64
CA ILE A 83 -14.82 -10.64 -0.95
C ILE A 83 -13.82 -9.47 -0.91
N VAL A 84 -12.83 -9.59 -0.03
CA VAL A 84 -11.64 -8.74 -0.05
C VAL A 84 -10.47 -9.59 -0.53
N ALA A 85 -9.96 -9.27 -1.71
CA ALA A 85 -8.81 -9.94 -2.30
C ALA A 85 -7.54 -9.26 -1.80
N VAL A 86 -6.71 -9.98 -1.04
CA VAL A 86 -5.58 -9.44 -0.29
C VAL A 86 -4.28 -9.80 -1.00
N LYS A 87 -3.47 -8.80 -1.38
CA LYS A 87 -2.14 -9.06 -1.95
C LYS A 87 -1.05 -8.58 -1.00
N GLU A 88 -0.09 -9.46 -0.74
CA GLU A 88 1.11 -9.14 0.04
C GLU A 88 2.07 -8.25 -0.75
N ASN A 89 2.78 -7.38 -0.04
CA ASN A 89 3.87 -6.61 -0.63
C ASN A 89 4.99 -7.57 -1.07
N PRO A 90 5.48 -7.52 -2.33
CA PRO A 90 6.53 -8.42 -2.81
C PRO A 90 7.85 -8.30 -2.02
N LYS A 91 8.10 -7.14 -1.40
CA LYS A 91 9.27 -6.90 -0.56
C LYS A 91 9.10 -7.46 0.86
N GLN A 92 7.88 -7.84 1.27
CA GLN A 92 7.58 -8.29 2.63
C GLN A 92 8.48 -9.44 3.06
N ARG A 93 9.16 -9.23 4.19
CA ARG A 93 9.97 -10.27 4.82
C ARG A 93 9.13 -11.02 5.84
N LEU A 94 9.42 -12.30 5.96
CA LEU A 94 8.76 -13.29 6.83
C LEU A 94 9.09 -13.07 8.32
N MET A 95 9.11 -11.84 8.81
CA MET A 95 9.47 -11.53 10.19
C MET A 95 8.57 -10.49 10.85
N PHE A 96 7.75 -9.76 10.07
CA PHE A 96 7.02 -8.60 10.58
C PHE A 96 5.50 -8.79 10.67
N ARG A 97 4.98 -9.91 10.19
CA ARG A 97 3.62 -10.39 10.50
C ARG A 97 3.68 -11.34 11.69
N ASP A 98 2.68 -11.33 12.56
CA ASP A 98 2.52 -12.32 13.62
C ASP A 98 1.65 -13.50 13.17
N ASP A 99 1.49 -14.52 14.02
CA ASP A 99 0.65 -15.67 13.71
C ASP A 99 -0.84 -15.30 13.68
N ALA A 100 -1.26 -14.40 14.57
CA ALA A 100 -2.66 -13.98 14.69
C ALA A 100 -3.18 -13.33 13.41
N PHE A 101 -2.33 -12.58 12.70
CA PHE A 101 -2.61 -12.01 11.40
C PHE A 101 -3.05 -13.09 10.38
N PHE A 102 -2.27 -14.17 10.25
CA PHE A 102 -2.59 -15.23 9.29
C PHE A 102 -3.81 -16.05 9.72
N GLU A 103 -3.95 -16.35 11.01
CA GLU A 103 -5.09 -17.14 11.50
C GLU A 103 -6.41 -16.35 11.36
N ARG A 104 -6.40 -15.03 11.54
CA ARG A 104 -7.59 -14.17 11.30
C ARG A 104 -8.00 -14.14 9.83
N ILE A 105 -7.03 -14.04 8.91
CA ILE A 105 -7.30 -14.12 7.47
C ILE A 105 -7.89 -15.49 7.12
N LYS A 106 -7.28 -16.56 7.63
CA LYS A 106 -7.75 -17.92 7.38
C LYS A 106 -9.14 -18.18 7.95
N ALA A 107 -9.49 -17.58 9.08
CA ALA A 107 -10.77 -17.75 9.74
C ALA A 107 -11.95 -17.13 8.97
N ASN A 108 -11.69 -16.12 8.13
CA ASN A 108 -12.73 -15.46 7.36
C ASN A 108 -12.67 -15.83 5.87
N PRO A 109 -13.64 -16.61 5.34
CA PRO A 109 -13.61 -17.06 3.95
C PRO A 109 -13.77 -15.93 2.91
N ARG A 110 -14.23 -14.74 3.34
CA ARG A 110 -14.31 -13.55 2.48
C ARG A 110 -12.97 -12.80 2.39
N LEU A 111 -11.95 -13.17 3.17
CA LEU A 111 -10.58 -12.69 3.01
C LEU A 111 -9.79 -13.68 2.15
N VAL A 112 -9.60 -13.34 0.88
CA VAL A 112 -8.97 -14.23 -0.10
C VAL A 112 -7.55 -13.76 -0.37
N TRP A 113 -6.57 -14.59 -0.06
CA TRP A 113 -5.16 -14.27 -0.31
C TRP A 113 -4.82 -14.47 -1.80
N LEU A 114 -4.34 -13.42 -2.45
CA LEU A 114 -3.93 -13.47 -3.85
C LEU A 114 -2.56 -14.10 -4.01
N SER A 115 -2.38 -14.77 -5.14
CA SER A 115 -1.11 -15.32 -5.57
C SER A 115 -0.01 -14.24 -5.58
N PRO A 116 1.20 -14.57 -5.08
CA PRO A 116 2.35 -13.67 -5.18
C PRO A 116 2.65 -13.25 -6.63
N GLU A 117 2.34 -14.13 -7.59
CA GLU A 117 2.53 -13.97 -9.02
C GLU A 117 1.47 -13.05 -9.69
N THR A 118 0.35 -12.77 -9.02
CA THR A 118 -0.67 -11.82 -9.54
C THR A 118 -0.08 -10.42 -9.68
N GLU A 119 -0.22 -9.76 -10.82
CA GLU A 119 0.25 -8.38 -10.96
C GLU A 119 -0.66 -7.40 -10.22
N SER A 120 -0.10 -6.40 -9.53
CA SER A 120 -0.89 -5.39 -8.81
C SER A 120 -1.84 -4.63 -9.73
N SER A 121 -1.38 -4.34 -10.96
CA SER A 121 -2.19 -3.68 -11.99
C SER A 121 -3.37 -4.54 -12.46
N GLU A 122 -3.23 -5.87 -12.42
CA GLU A 122 -4.31 -6.80 -12.71
C GLU A 122 -5.32 -6.85 -11.57
N ALA A 123 -4.85 -6.84 -10.31
CA ALA A 123 -5.70 -6.71 -9.14
C ALA A 123 -6.54 -5.43 -9.18
N VAL A 124 -5.90 -4.29 -9.45
CA VAL A 124 -6.57 -3.00 -9.62
C VAL A 124 -7.59 -3.05 -10.76
N ARG A 125 -7.26 -3.66 -11.91
CA ARG A 125 -8.12 -3.76 -13.11
C ARG A 125 -9.24 -4.80 -13.05
N ASN A 126 -9.30 -5.66 -12.05
CA ASN A 126 -10.44 -6.57 -11.85
C ASN A 126 -11.30 -6.23 -10.63
N ALA A 127 -10.78 -5.47 -9.67
CA ALA A 127 -11.52 -5.09 -8.46
C ALA A 127 -12.63 -4.04 -8.69
N ARG A 128 -13.63 -4.01 -7.81
CA ARG A 128 -14.65 -2.94 -7.76
C ARG A 128 -14.09 -1.62 -7.22
N ALA A 129 -13.18 -1.74 -6.27
CA ALA A 129 -12.39 -0.65 -5.72
C ALA A 129 -11.04 -1.18 -5.23
N THR A 130 -10.11 -0.28 -4.93
CA THR A 130 -8.86 -0.63 -4.24
C THR A 130 -8.83 -0.01 -2.85
N ALA A 131 -8.59 -0.83 -1.84
CA ALA A 131 -8.36 -0.42 -0.47
C ALA A 131 -6.87 -0.51 -0.11
N SER A 132 -6.37 0.47 0.64
CA SER A 132 -5.00 0.49 1.13
C SER A 132 -4.93 1.35 2.38
N LEU A 133 -3.91 1.22 3.23
CA LEU A 133 -3.74 2.19 4.32
C LEU A 133 -3.51 3.59 3.76
N ALA A 134 -2.41 3.78 3.03
CA ALA A 134 -2.09 5.02 2.32
C ALA A 134 -1.14 4.76 1.12
N GLY A 135 -1.20 3.56 0.54
CA GLY A 135 -0.22 3.07 -0.44
C GLY A 135 -0.52 3.54 -1.86
N THR A 136 0.47 3.43 -2.75
CA THR A 136 0.33 3.87 -4.16
C THR A 136 -0.76 3.13 -4.92
N ALA A 137 -1.11 1.90 -4.50
CA ALA A 137 -2.19 1.13 -5.10
C ALA A 137 -3.54 1.89 -5.14
N GLY A 138 -3.80 2.75 -4.15
CA GLY A 138 -5.00 3.61 -4.19
C GLY A 138 -4.93 4.64 -5.31
N TYR A 139 -3.78 5.29 -5.51
CA TYR A 139 -3.56 6.20 -6.64
C TYR A 139 -3.61 5.49 -7.99
N GLU A 140 -3.00 4.31 -8.10
CA GLU A 140 -3.07 3.46 -9.30
C GLU A 140 -4.52 3.10 -9.67
N SER A 141 -5.39 2.91 -8.67
CA SER A 141 -6.82 2.69 -8.86
C SER A 141 -7.53 3.89 -9.49
N LEU A 142 -7.24 5.10 -9.00
CA LEU A 142 -7.80 6.33 -9.55
C LEU A 142 -7.39 6.51 -11.02
N LEU A 143 -6.13 6.25 -11.35
CA LEU A 143 -5.64 6.26 -12.75
C LEU A 143 -6.30 5.17 -13.61
N ALA A 144 -6.66 4.04 -13.00
CA ALA A 144 -7.45 3.00 -13.65
C ALA A 144 -8.93 3.39 -13.84
N GLY A 145 -9.39 4.52 -13.28
CA GLY A 145 -10.77 5.00 -13.36
C GLY A 145 -11.67 4.35 -12.33
N ARG A 146 -11.10 3.93 -11.19
CA ARG A 146 -11.79 3.20 -10.13
C ARG A 146 -11.63 3.91 -8.80
N PRO A 147 -12.65 3.83 -7.93
CA PRO A 147 -12.57 4.43 -6.61
C PRO A 147 -11.54 3.71 -5.74
N CYS A 148 -10.97 4.44 -4.79
CA CYS A 148 -10.12 3.87 -3.76
C CYS A 148 -10.57 4.24 -2.36
N ILE A 149 -10.31 3.35 -1.41
CA ILE A 149 -10.55 3.54 0.02
C ILE A 149 -9.21 3.61 0.74
N TYR A 150 -9.00 4.66 1.53
CA TYR A 150 -7.80 4.81 2.35
C TYR A 150 -8.12 4.86 3.84
N PHE A 151 -7.24 4.28 4.67
CA PHE A 151 -7.42 4.22 6.13
C PHE A 151 -6.48 5.16 6.91
N GLY A 152 -5.45 5.68 6.25
CA GLY A 152 -4.45 6.56 6.84
C GLY A 152 -4.35 7.90 6.12
N ASN A 153 -3.17 8.52 6.19
CA ASN A 153 -2.93 9.80 5.53
C ASN A 153 -2.38 9.61 4.10
N ALA A 154 -3.24 9.26 3.16
CA ALA A 154 -2.87 9.15 1.75
C ALA A 154 -2.59 10.54 1.13
N TRP A 155 -1.48 10.68 0.41
CA TRP A 155 -1.15 11.95 -0.25
C TRP A 155 -2.20 12.34 -1.32
N TYR A 156 -2.82 11.34 -1.94
CA TYR A 156 -3.86 11.47 -2.96
C TYR A 156 -5.28 11.61 -2.39
N ARG A 157 -5.44 11.79 -1.07
CA ARG A 157 -6.75 11.84 -0.39
C ARG A 157 -7.73 12.91 -0.90
N HIS A 158 -7.24 13.91 -1.62
CA HIS A 158 -8.00 15.03 -2.18
C HIS A 158 -8.39 14.81 -3.65
N LEU A 159 -7.93 13.72 -4.26
CA LEU A 159 -8.24 13.41 -5.66
C LEU A 159 -9.67 12.88 -5.80
N PRO A 160 -10.36 13.17 -6.92
CA PRO A 160 -11.67 12.59 -7.20
C PRO A 160 -11.64 11.07 -7.14
N GLY A 161 -12.60 10.47 -6.42
CA GLY A 161 -12.68 9.01 -6.24
C GLY A 161 -11.85 8.44 -5.10
N ALA A 162 -11.12 9.27 -4.34
CA ALA A 162 -10.44 8.86 -3.12
C ALA A 162 -11.36 9.05 -1.90
N PHE A 163 -11.73 7.96 -1.23
CA PHE A 163 -12.62 7.97 -0.08
C PHE A 163 -11.86 7.58 1.19
N ALA A 164 -11.99 8.38 2.25
CA ALA A 164 -11.58 7.95 3.57
C ALA A 164 -12.48 6.80 4.01
N TYR A 165 -11.91 5.78 4.64
CA TYR A 165 -12.71 4.75 5.29
C TYR A 165 -13.58 5.39 6.39
N ASP A 166 -14.86 5.05 6.35
CA ASP A 166 -15.83 5.36 7.39
C ASP A 166 -16.77 4.14 7.56
N PRO A 167 -17.20 3.77 8.78
CA PRO A 167 -18.13 2.67 8.99
C PRO A 167 -19.50 2.86 8.30
N GLY A 168 -19.90 4.10 8.02
CA GLY A 168 -21.13 4.45 7.30
C GLY A 168 -20.94 4.59 5.78
N LEU A 169 -19.75 4.29 5.24
CA LEU A 169 -19.48 4.37 3.81
C LEU A 169 -20.31 3.32 3.05
N ASP A 170 -21.12 3.77 2.09
CA ASP A 170 -21.79 2.88 1.15
C ASP A 170 -20.80 2.41 0.08
N LEU A 171 -20.18 1.26 0.34
CA LEU A 171 -19.18 0.66 -0.54
C LEU A 171 -19.75 0.36 -1.93
N GLN A 172 -21.02 -0.05 -2.01
CA GLN A 172 -21.64 -0.42 -3.28
C GLN A 172 -21.90 0.83 -4.13
N ALA A 173 -22.42 1.90 -3.52
CA ALA A 173 -22.63 3.17 -4.21
C ALA A 173 -21.33 3.78 -4.73
N ILE A 174 -20.25 3.81 -3.93
CA ILE A 174 -18.98 4.38 -4.42
C ILE A 174 -18.39 3.57 -5.57
N CYS A 175 -18.55 2.24 -5.57
CA CYS A 175 -18.06 1.36 -6.62
C CYS A 175 -18.85 1.45 -7.93
N GLN A 176 -20.04 2.06 -7.92
CA GLN A 176 -20.82 2.34 -9.13
C GLN A 176 -20.41 3.67 -9.78
N GLN A 177 -19.68 4.53 -9.06
CA GLN A 177 -19.22 5.80 -9.59
C GLN A 177 -18.09 5.56 -10.60
N ARG A 178 -18.23 6.17 -11.78
CA ARG A 178 -17.15 6.23 -12.77
C ARG A 178 -16.22 7.37 -12.39
N ILE A 179 -14.95 7.06 -12.17
CA ILE A 179 -13.95 8.09 -11.87
C ILE A 179 -13.47 8.70 -13.19
N ASP A 180 -13.64 10.01 -13.32
CA ASP A 180 -13.10 10.76 -14.46
C ASP A 180 -11.58 10.91 -14.32
N LYS A 181 -10.86 10.24 -15.22
CA LYS A 181 -9.40 10.24 -15.27
C LYS A 181 -8.84 11.61 -15.62
N GLN A 182 -9.58 12.41 -16.38
CA GLN A 182 -9.15 13.75 -16.75
C GLN A 182 -9.20 14.66 -15.52
N ALA A 183 -10.31 14.66 -14.78
CA ALA A 183 -10.43 15.37 -13.49
C ALA A 183 -9.37 14.93 -12.47
N VAL A 184 -9.06 13.63 -12.37
CA VAL A 184 -7.95 13.14 -11.53
C VAL A 184 -6.62 13.75 -11.96
N SER A 185 -6.34 13.76 -13.26
CA SER A 185 -5.07 14.27 -13.82
C SER A 185 -4.92 15.78 -13.62
N GLU A 186 -6.01 16.54 -13.80
CA GLU A 186 -6.06 17.98 -13.54
C GLU A 186 -5.83 18.29 -12.06
N CYS A 187 -6.46 17.56 -11.15
CA CYS A 187 -6.28 17.74 -9.72
C CYS A 187 -4.84 17.40 -9.29
N VAL A 188 -4.23 16.36 -9.86
CA VAL A 188 -2.81 16.04 -9.66
C VAL A 188 -1.92 17.18 -10.16
N ASN A 189 -2.16 17.69 -11.37
CA ASN A 189 -1.38 18.79 -11.94
C ASN A 189 -1.49 20.06 -11.08
N GLN A 190 -2.69 20.40 -10.62
CA GLN A 190 -2.91 21.52 -9.71
C GLN A 190 -2.21 21.31 -8.36
N PHE A 191 -2.26 20.09 -7.82
CA PHE A 191 -1.59 19.77 -6.56
C PHE A 191 -0.07 19.91 -6.66
N PHE A 192 0.53 19.51 -7.78
CA PHE A 192 1.96 19.66 -8.00
C PHE A 192 2.37 21.06 -8.45
N SER A 193 1.51 21.85 -9.10
CA SER A 193 1.84 23.23 -9.50
C SER A 193 1.97 24.19 -8.31
N THR A 194 1.33 23.87 -7.18
CA THR A 194 1.50 24.62 -5.92
C THR A 194 2.75 24.21 -5.14
N ARG A 195 3.47 23.18 -5.57
CA ARG A 195 4.69 22.73 -4.90
C ARG A 195 5.93 23.44 -5.43
N PRO A 196 6.95 23.60 -4.58
CA PRO A 196 8.22 24.16 -5.01
C PRO A 196 8.81 23.39 -6.18
N ASP A 197 9.34 24.13 -7.15
CA ASP A 197 9.88 23.54 -8.36
C ASP A 197 11.08 22.62 -8.09
N GLY A 198 11.24 21.66 -9.00
CA GLY A 198 12.35 20.72 -9.01
C GLY A 198 12.06 19.53 -8.11
N MET A 199 11.78 18.38 -8.70
CA MET A 199 12.11 17.08 -8.11
C MET A 199 12.06 15.98 -9.18
N MET A 200 13.24 15.51 -9.57
CA MET A 200 13.44 14.16 -10.10
C MET A 200 14.33 13.41 -9.11
N HIS A 201 13.81 12.36 -8.49
CA HIS A 201 14.67 11.43 -7.76
C HIS A 201 15.75 10.92 -8.73
N PRO A 202 17.05 10.85 -8.37
CA PRO A 202 18.11 10.50 -9.32
C PRO A 202 17.88 9.19 -10.10
N ARG A 203 17.19 8.22 -9.48
CA ARG A 203 16.80 6.96 -10.13
C ARG A 203 15.76 7.11 -11.26
N ASN A 204 15.03 8.21 -11.28
CA ASN A 204 13.99 8.50 -12.26
C ASN A 204 14.48 9.42 -13.39
N ARG A 205 15.78 9.74 -13.41
CA ARG A 205 16.42 10.61 -14.41
C ARG A 205 16.05 10.24 -15.85
N ASN A 206 15.91 8.93 -16.13
CA ASN A 206 15.60 8.42 -17.45
C ASN A 206 14.14 8.63 -17.89
N LEU A 207 13.26 9.08 -16.99
CA LEU A 207 11.88 9.45 -17.30
C LEU A 207 11.76 10.91 -17.74
N ALA A 208 12.86 11.68 -17.66
CA ALA A 208 12.86 13.07 -18.08
C ALA A 208 12.80 13.16 -19.61
N PRO A 209 11.99 14.08 -20.16
CA PRO A 209 12.10 14.48 -21.56
C PRO A 209 13.54 14.88 -21.90
N ALA A 210 13.99 14.56 -23.13
CA ALA A 210 15.39 14.73 -23.53
C ALA A 210 15.86 16.20 -23.52
N ASP A 211 14.93 17.14 -23.59
CA ASP A 211 15.11 18.59 -23.54
C ASP A 211 15.26 19.15 -22.12
N VAL A 212 15.08 18.34 -21.08
CA VAL A 212 15.20 18.78 -19.68
C VAL A 212 16.66 18.72 -19.21
N ASP A 213 17.24 19.88 -18.88
CA ASP A 213 18.54 19.95 -18.19
C ASP A 213 18.39 19.51 -16.72
N LEU A 214 18.75 18.26 -16.48
CA LEU A 214 18.67 17.63 -15.17
C LEU A 214 19.62 18.24 -14.13
N ASN A 215 20.71 18.89 -14.55
CA ASN A 215 21.59 19.61 -13.63
C ASN A 215 20.94 20.93 -13.17
N GLU A 216 20.18 21.60 -14.04
CA GLU A 216 19.38 22.75 -13.65
C GLU A 216 18.21 22.34 -12.76
N VAL A 217 17.51 21.23 -13.07
CA VAL A 217 16.45 20.68 -12.19
C VAL A 217 17.00 20.37 -10.79
N ALA A 218 18.20 19.79 -10.68
CA ALA A 218 18.84 19.53 -9.39
C ALA A 218 19.17 20.84 -8.64
N ARG A 219 19.68 21.86 -9.32
CA ARG A 219 19.95 23.19 -8.76
C ARG A 219 18.66 23.87 -8.27
N GLN A 220 17.60 23.81 -9.07
CA GLN A 220 16.28 24.32 -8.72
C GLN A 220 15.72 23.60 -7.49
N THR A 221 15.81 22.26 -7.45
CA THR A 221 15.42 21.45 -6.29
C THR A 221 16.17 21.90 -5.02
N ALA A 222 17.49 22.08 -5.10
CA ALA A 222 18.30 22.52 -3.95
C ALA A 222 17.92 23.93 -3.46
N ARG A 223 17.65 24.86 -4.38
CA ARG A 223 17.15 26.21 -4.05
C ARG A 223 15.78 26.15 -3.38
N SER A 224 14.86 25.36 -3.92
CA SER A 224 13.53 25.13 -3.37
C SER A 224 13.57 24.54 -1.97
N MET A 225 14.36 23.48 -1.74
CA MET A 225 14.53 22.88 -0.42
C MET A 225 15.08 23.87 0.61
N THR A 226 16.05 24.71 0.22
CA THR A 226 16.61 25.74 1.11
C THR A 226 15.53 26.75 1.56
N ARG A 227 14.62 27.12 0.66
CA ARG A 227 13.50 28.04 0.97
C ARG A 227 12.53 27.43 1.98
N ILE A 228 12.16 26.15 1.79
CA ILE A 228 11.28 25.41 2.71
C ILE A 228 11.93 25.30 4.10
N SER A 229 13.20 24.92 4.14
CA SER A 229 13.93 24.74 5.41
C SER A 229 14.08 26.03 6.21
N ARG A 230 14.18 27.19 5.54
CA ARG A 230 14.25 28.50 6.23
C ARG A 230 12.90 28.95 6.80
N HIS A 231 11.81 28.83 6.02
CA HIS A 231 10.47 29.12 6.53
C HIS A 231 10.02 28.22 7.69
N GLY A 232 10.47 26.96 7.72
CA GLY A 232 10.17 26.03 8.82
C GLY A 232 10.91 26.32 10.13
N ILE A 233 11.94 27.19 10.12
CA ILE A 233 12.70 27.60 11.30
C ILE A 233 12.12 28.89 11.90
N GLU A 234 11.56 29.78 11.07
CA GLU A 234 10.98 31.06 11.52
C GLU A 234 9.58 30.93 12.13
N HIS A 235 8.92 29.77 11.96
CA HIS A 235 7.58 29.49 12.49
C HIS A 235 7.55 28.36 13.54
N ARG A 236 8.68 28.11 14.22
CA ARG A 236 8.76 27.22 15.40
C ARG A 236 9.01 27.99 16.68
#